data_AF-G8YKW4-F1
#
_entry.id   AF-G8YKW4-F1
#
_cell.length_a   1.000
_cell.length_b   1.000
_cell.length_c   1.000
_cell.angle_alpha   90.00
_cell.angle_beta   90.00
_cell.angle_gamma   90.00
#
_symmetry.space_group_name_H-M   'P 1'
#
loop_
_entity.id
_entity.type
_entity.pdbx_description
1 polymer ?
#
loop_
_entity_poly.entity_id
_entity_poly.type
_entity_poly.pdbx_seq_one_letter_code
_entity_poly.pdbx_strand_id
1 'polypeptide(L)'
;MSAKTVISIPTASTSSDGVQYYHISLKLPLRNITVLRRYSEFITLVNDLSKDLGINTKEFPYKLPPKSQFWKSKNELIESRRNALCEFLNCVVEDRELQNHPIVHQFLQIPGQFKFSPRLFANEKTSSNESQLDIIDTDMDKFAWLDYLRRYRDYLSKLSSSVSTYSITQKADLRSRMSSFLLPNIDKLANCLENLKNEKQIDSKEYETRKSSVDSLKNDFLVLLNHRIFTQPSSKKPASSSSRSGRILGASQDQFPATENSKTVDLSNKELLGQQLQVHRSQDEELNELRKIIRRQREIGEVIKTEVDEQNELLDGFNEDVERTGQKLHKARQDAKRIL
;
A
#
# COMPACT_ATOMS: atom_id res chain seq x y z
N MET A 1 27.24 -2.91 -2.80
CA MET A 1 25.85 -2.88 -2.29
C MET A 1 25.18 -4.15 -2.77
N SER A 2 24.91 -5.12 -1.90
CA SER A 2 24.33 -6.40 -2.33
C SER A 2 22.82 -6.23 -2.54
N ALA A 3 22.35 -6.41 -3.78
CA ALA A 3 20.93 -6.54 -4.07
C ALA A 3 20.34 -7.69 -3.23
N LYS A 4 19.09 -7.54 -2.77
CA LYS A 4 18.41 -8.61 -2.03
C LYS A 4 18.20 -9.80 -2.98
N THR A 5 18.98 -10.85 -2.79
CA THR A 5 18.88 -12.07 -3.59
C THR A 5 17.69 -12.91 -3.12
N VAL A 6 16.67 -13.02 -3.95
CA VAL A 6 15.50 -13.89 -3.70
C VAL A 6 15.89 -15.36 -3.82
N ILE A 7 16.89 -15.65 -4.64
CA ILE A 7 17.43 -16.97 -4.90
C ILE A 7 18.85 -17.04 -4.35
N SER A 8 19.10 -18.02 -3.49
CA SER A 8 20.46 -18.36 -3.03
C SER A 8 20.76 -19.83 -3.28
N ILE A 9 22.02 -20.14 -3.58
CA ILE A 9 22.50 -21.52 -3.70
C ILE A 9 23.47 -21.77 -2.53
N PRO A 10 23.01 -22.14 -1.33
CA PRO A 10 23.86 -22.25 -0.14
C PRO A 10 24.89 -23.38 -0.24
N THR A 11 24.53 -24.53 -0.82
CA THR A 11 25.36 -25.74 -0.80
C THR A 11 25.32 -26.47 -2.15
N ALA A 12 26.36 -27.27 -2.40
CA ALA A 12 26.41 -28.23 -3.48
C ALA A 12 26.78 -29.60 -2.90
N SER A 13 26.12 -30.66 -3.35
CA SER A 13 26.34 -32.03 -2.88
C SER A 13 26.72 -32.94 -4.04
N THR A 14 27.72 -33.78 -3.83
CA THR A 14 28.07 -34.87 -4.76
C THR A 14 27.27 -36.11 -4.39
N SER A 15 26.51 -36.65 -5.34
CA SER A 15 25.82 -37.94 -5.19
C SER A 15 26.84 -39.10 -5.30
N SER A 16 26.45 -40.29 -4.84
CA SER A 16 27.22 -41.55 -4.94
C SER A 16 27.75 -41.81 -6.35
N ASP A 17 27.00 -41.36 -7.35
CA ASP A 17 27.27 -41.61 -8.77
C ASP A 17 28.24 -40.56 -9.38
N GLY A 18 28.87 -39.73 -8.53
CA GLY A 18 29.82 -38.68 -8.93
C GLY A 18 29.18 -37.40 -9.48
N VAL A 19 27.85 -37.36 -9.57
CA VAL A 19 27.07 -36.24 -10.10
C VAL A 19 26.93 -35.12 -9.08
N GLN A 20 27.13 -33.86 -9.51
CA GLN A 20 27.05 -32.68 -8.67
C GLN A 20 25.65 -32.04 -8.72
N TYR A 21 25.03 -31.87 -7.56
CA TYR A 21 23.74 -31.19 -7.38
C TYR A 21 23.91 -29.87 -6.64
N TYR A 22 23.25 -28.82 -7.11
CA TYR A 22 23.18 -27.51 -6.49
C TYR A 22 21.85 -27.37 -5.75
N HIS A 23 21.92 -26.99 -4.48
CA HIS A 23 20.75 -26.77 -3.64
C HIS A 23 20.29 -25.34 -3.83
N ILE A 24 19.24 -25.13 -4.62
CA ILE A 24 18.65 -23.82 -4.87
C ILE A 24 17.61 -23.55 -3.78
N SER A 25 17.81 -22.52 -2.98
CA SER A 25 16.85 -22.06 -1.97
C SER A 25 16.17 -20.77 -2.42
N LEU A 26 14.84 -20.79 -2.52
CA LEU A 26 13.98 -19.67 -2.83
C LEU A 26 13.32 -19.18 -1.55
N LYS A 27 13.51 -17.89 -1.22
CA LYS A 27 12.83 -17.25 -0.09
C LYS A 27 11.57 -16.55 -0.60
N LEU A 28 10.42 -17.21 -0.50
CA LEU A 28 9.12 -16.60 -0.80
C LEU A 28 8.49 -16.05 0.50
N PRO A 29 7.55 -15.09 0.42
CA PRO A 29 6.98 -14.44 1.61
C PRO A 29 6.31 -15.38 2.61
N LEU A 30 5.73 -16.48 2.12
CA LEU A 30 4.94 -17.43 2.93
C LEU A 30 5.60 -18.81 3.05
N ARG A 31 6.66 -19.08 2.27
CA ARG A 31 7.26 -20.41 2.12
C ARG A 31 8.71 -20.32 1.65
N ASN A 32 9.58 -21.14 2.20
CA ASN A 32 10.88 -21.46 1.61
C ASN A 32 10.76 -22.68 0.69
N ILE A 33 11.35 -22.62 -0.50
CA ILE A 33 11.42 -23.76 -1.41
C ILE A 33 12.89 -24.13 -1.60
N THR A 34 13.21 -25.41 -1.47
CA THR A 34 14.53 -25.95 -1.78
C THR A 34 14.43 -26.94 -2.93
N VAL A 35 15.17 -26.69 -4.00
CA VAL A 35 15.19 -27.54 -5.20
C VAL A 35 16.62 -27.98 -5.50
N LEU A 36 16.78 -29.26 -5.84
CA LEU A 36 18.05 -29.83 -6.26
C LEU A 36 18.14 -29.81 -7.78
N ARG A 37 19.14 -29.13 -8.34
CA ARG A 37 19.35 -29.08 -9.79
C ARG A 37 20.79 -29.37 -10.17
N ARG A 38 20.97 -30.06 -11.29
CA ARG A 38 22.30 -30.33 -11.86
C ARG A 38 22.67 -29.29 -12.89
N TYR A 39 23.96 -29.07 -13.11
CA TYR A 39 24.41 -28.09 -14.12
C TYR A 39 23.88 -28.39 -15.53
N SER A 40 23.71 -29.66 -15.91
CA SER A 40 23.08 -30.04 -17.18
C SER A 40 21.65 -29.53 -17.32
N GLU A 41 20.90 -29.42 -16.23
CA GLU A 41 19.51 -28.97 -16.21
C GLU A 41 19.40 -27.44 -16.39
N PHE A 42 20.43 -26.68 -16.00
CA PHE A 42 20.51 -25.25 -16.32
C PHE A 42 20.73 -25.03 -17.82
N ILE A 43 21.49 -25.90 -18.46
CA ILE A 43 21.70 -25.84 -19.91
C ILE A 43 20.42 -26.18 -20.65
N THR A 44 19.68 -27.21 -20.20
CA THR A 44 18.37 -27.52 -20.78
C THR A 44 17.39 -26.36 -20.59
N LEU A 45 17.36 -25.72 -19.41
CA LEU A 45 16.54 -24.53 -19.17
C LEU A 45 16.84 -23.41 -20.18
N VAL A 46 18.10 -23.07 -20.42
CA VAL A 46 18.45 -22.02 -21.39
C VAL A 46 18.10 -22.43 -22.82
N ASN A 47 18.31 -23.70 -23.17
CA ASN A 47 17.93 -24.21 -24.48
C ASN A 47 16.42 -24.17 -24.70
N ASP A 48 15.62 -24.50 -23.68
CA ASP A 48 14.17 -24.53 -23.78
C ASP A 48 13.60 -23.10 -23.79
N LEU A 49 14.15 -22.18 -22.98
CA LEU A 49 13.79 -20.76 -23.02
C LEU A 49 14.15 -20.12 -24.36
N SER A 50 15.35 -20.38 -24.89
CA SER A 50 15.77 -19.82 -26.18
C SER A 50 14.91 -20.32 -27.34
N LYS A 51 14.49 -21.60 -27.33
CA LYS A 51 13.53 -22.14 -28.30
C LYS A 51 12.18 -21.44 -28.24
N ASP A 52 11.64 -21.23 -27.03
CA ASP A 52 10.32 -20.63 -26.85
C ASP A 52 10.31 -19.14 -27.22
N LEU A 53 11.41 -18.44 -26.92
CA LEU A 53 11.62 -17.04 -27.31
C LEU A 53 11.99 -16.87 -28.79
N GLY A 54 12.32 -17.96 -29.49
CA GLY A 54 12.78 -17.92 -30.90
C GLY A 54 14.17 -17.30 -31.09
N ILE A 55 15.02 -17.30 -30.06
CA ILE A 55 16.34 -16.66 -30.05
C ILE A 55 17.44 -17.74 -30.06
N ASN A 56 18.62 -17.43 -30.59
CA ASN A 56 19.75 -18.36 -30.49
C ASN A 56 20.30 -18.41 -29.06
N THR A 57 20.79 -19.57 -28.61
CA THR A 57 21.42 -19.73 -27.28
C THR A 57 22.61 -18.80 -27.04
N LYS A 58 23.26 -18.31 -28.10
CA LYS A 58 24.37 -17.35 -28.06
C LYS A 58 23.93 -15.91 -27.84
N GLU A 59 22.69 -15.59 -28.22
CA GLU A 59 22.08 -14.26 -28.11
C GLU A 59 21.33 -14.10 -26.79
N PHE A 60 21.20 -15.18 -26.00
CA PHE A 60 20.56 -15.13 -24.69
C PHE A 60 21.34 -14.18 -23.75
N PRO A 61 20.67 -13.21 -23.10
CA PRO A 61 21.33 -12.12 -22.38
C PRO A 61 22.14 -12.60 -21.16
N TYR A 62 21.73 -13.71 -20.54
CA TYR A 62 22.35 -14.22 -19.30
C TYR A 62 23.25 -15.43 -19.57
N LYS A 63 24.57 -15.27 -19.41
CA LYS A 63 25.55 -16.31 -19.75
C LYS A 63 25.72 -17.31 -18.61
N LEU A 64 25.63 -18.60 -18.93
CA LEU A 64 25.98 -19.68 -18.01
C LEU A 64 27.50 -19.79 -17.84
N PRO A 65 28.00 -20.19 -16.65
CA PRO A 65 29.42 -20.48 -16.47
C PRO A 65 29.83 -21.65 -17.37
N PRO A 66 31.08 -21.70 -17.87
CA PRO A 66 31.50 -22.72 -18.83
C PRO A 66 31.54 -24.13 -18.23
N LYS A 67 31.39 -25.14 -19.10
CA LYS A 67 31.37 -26.58 -18.76
C LYS A 67 32.68 -27.08 -18.15
N SER A 68 33.82 -26.58 -18.60
CA SER A 68 35.16 -26.97 -18.13
C SER A 68 36.01 -25.72 -17.93
N GLN A 69 36.75 -25.68 -16.83
CA GLN A 69 37.72 -24.62 -16.53
C GLN A 69 39.06 -25.30 -16.28
N PHE A 70 39.92 -25.28 -17.30
CA PHE A 70 41.13 -26.11 -17.39
C PHE A 70 42.25 -25.78 -16.38
N TRP A 71 42.01 -24.86 -15.42
CA TRP A 71 43.04 -24.32 -14.54
C TRP A 71 42.57 -24.11 -13.08
N LYS A 72 41.45 -24.72 -12.65
CA LYS A 72 40.92 -24.57 -11.28
C LYS A 72 40.75 -25.92 -10.58
N SER A 73 40.95 -25.93 -9.26
CA SER A 73 40.68 -27.09 -8.42
C SER A 73 39.19 -27.46 -8.45
N LYS A 74 38.84 -28.75 -8.28
CA LYS A 74 37.44 -29.22 -8.34
C LYS A 74 36.51 -28.43 -7.40
N ASN A 75 36.97 -28.14 -6.18
CA ASN A 75 36.19 -27.40 -5.18
C ASN A 75 36.04 -25.92 -5.55
N GLU A 76 37.12 -25.26 -5.98
CA GLU A 76 37.08 -23.86 -6.46
C GLU A 76 36.18 -23.70 -7.68
N LEU A 77 36.17 -24.69 -8.58
CA LEU A 77 35.30 -24.72 -9.74
C LEU A 77 33.83 -24.85 -9.31
N ILE A 78 33.53 -25.70 -8.32
CA ILE A 78 32.18 -25.83 -7.76
C ILE A 78 31.71 -24.53 -7.12
N GLU A 79 32.55 -23.86 -6.32
CA GLU A 79 32.21 -22.59 -5.68
C GLU A 79 32.04 -21.45 -6.68
N SER A 80 32.97 -21.33 -7.64
CA SER A 80 32.89 -20.33 -8.71
C SER A 80 31.63 -20.55 -9.55
N ARG A 81 31.30 -21.80 -9.86
CA ARG A 81 30.08 -22.16 -10.60
C ARG A 81 28.83 -21.91 -9.78
N ARG A 82 28.83 -22.21 -8.48
CA ARG A 82 27.72 -21.93 -7.56
C ARG A 82 27.35 -20.45 -7.55
N ASN A 83 28.34 -19.58 -7.42
CA ASN A 83 28.13 -18.13 -7.42
C ASN A 83 27.58 -17.64 -8.77
N ALA A 84 28.18 -18.08 -9.88
CA ALA A 84 27.73 -17.70 -11.22
C ALA A 84 26.32 -18.22 -11.55
N LEU A 85 25.96 -19.44 -11.13
CA LEU A 85 24.61 -19.96 -11.28
C LEU A 85 23.59 -19.21 -10.41
N CYS A 86 24.00 -18.79 -9.22
CA CYS A 86 23.17 -17.97 -8.33
C CYS A 86 22.90 -16.60 -8.93
N GLU A 87 23.93 -15.96 -9.49
CA GLU A 87 23.80 -14.68 -10.20
C GLU A 87 22.90 -14.82 -11.42
N PHE A 88 23.15 -15.84 -12.26
CA PHE A 88 22.32 -16.17 -13.42
C PHE A 88 20.83 -16.31 -13.06
N LEU A 89 20.49 -17.09 -12.02
CA LEU A 89 19.09 -17.27 -11.62
C LEU A 89 18.46 -15.99 -11.09
N ASN A 90 19.20 -15.17 -10.34
CA ASN A 90 18.67 -13.89 -9.89
C ASN A 90 18.40 -12.96 -11.08
N CYS A 91 19.28 -12.90 -12.07
CA CYS A 91 19.04 -12.11 -13.29
C CYS A 91 17.81 -12.61 -14.07
N VAL A 92 17.66 -13.92 -14.26
CA VAL A 92 16.52 -14.51 -14.97
C VAL A 92 15.19 -14.23 -14.25
N VAL A 93 15.19 -14.27 -12.92
CA VAL A 93 13.95 -14.03 -12.14
C VAL A 93 13.68 -12.54 -11.90
N GLU A 94 14.68 -11.66 -12.05
CA GLU A 94 14.48 -10.21 -12.03
C GLU A 94 13.91 -9.69 -13.37
N ASP A 95 14.17 -10.39 -14.47
CA ASP A 95 13.67 -10.02 -15.80
C ASP A 95 12.14 -10.17 -15.91
N ARG A 96 11.44 -9.09 -16.30
CA ARG A 96 9.97 -9.04 -16.36
C ARG A 96 9.37 -10.05 -17.33
N GLU A 97 10.08 -10.33 -18.42
CA GLU A 97 9.60 -11.23 -19.46
C GLU A 97 9.80 -12.71 -19.08
N LEU A 98 10.84 -13.02 -18.31
CA LEU A 98 11.21 -14.39 -17.96
C LEU A 98 10.73 -14.83 -16.57
N GLN A 99 10.50 -13.88 -15.67
CA GLN A 99 10.15 -14.09 -14.26
C GLN A 99 8.95 -15.04 -14.07
N ASN A 100 7.90 -14.91 -14.89
CA ASN A 100 6.68 -15.72 -14.79
C ASN A 100 6.52 -16.76 -15.91
N HIS A 101 7.62 -17.07 -16.60
CA HIS A 101 7.62 -18.04 -17.69
C HIS A 101 7.40 -19.47 -17.16
N PRO A 102 6.54 -20.30 -17.80
CA PRO A 102 6.23 -21.65 -17.32
C PRO A 102 7.47 -22.55 -17.19
N ILE A 103 8.42 -22.43 -18.11
CA ILE A 103 9.70 -23.18 -18.08
C ILE A 103 10.52 -22.84 -16.82
N VAL A 104 10.57 -21.56 -16.43
CA VAL A 104 11.27 -21.11 -15.22
C VAL A 104 10.56 -21.62 -13.97
N HIS A 105 9.24 -21.54 -13.93
CA HIS A 105 8.42 -22.04 -12.81
C HIS A 105 8.56 -23.55 -12.63
N GLN A 106 8.56 -24.31 -13.72
CA GLN A 106 8.78 -25.76 -13.70
C GLN A 106 10.19 -26.11 -13.21
N PHE A 107 11.21 -25.37 -13.65
CA PHE A 107 12.58 -25.58 -13.18
C PHE A 107 12.72 -25.29 -11.68
N LEU A 108 12.13 -24.20 -11.20
CA LEU A 108 12.13 -23.80 -9.80
C LEU A 108 11.08 -24.53 -8.94
N GLN A 109 10.30 -25.43 -9.53
CA GLN A 109 9.21 -26.18 -8.86
C GLN A 109 8.26 -25.28 -8.06
N ILE A 110 7.92 -24.15 -8.66
CA ILE A 110 7.04 -23.15 -8.06
C ILE A 110 5.59 -23.62 -8.23
N PRO A 111 4.74 -23.51 -7.19
CA PRO A 111 3.31 -23.79 -7.33
C PRO A 111 2.70 -22.88 -8.40
N GLY A 112 1.85 -23.40 -9.29
CA GLY A 112 1.28 -22.61 -10.41
C GLY A 112 0.44 -21.39 -9.99
N GLN A 113 0.00 -21.35 -8.73
CA GLN A 113 -0.70 -20.19 -8.14
C GLN A 113 0.24 -19.05 -7.71
N PHE A 114 1.55 -19.29 -7.62
CA PHE A 114 2.53 -18.29 -7.22
C PHE A 114 3.10 -17.59 -8.45
N LYS A 115 2.97 -16.26 -8.50
CA LYS A 115 3.64 -15.41 -9.48
C LYS A 115 4.69 -14.57 -8.77
N PHE A 116 5.89 -14.52 -9.34
CA PHE A 116 6.88 -13.56 -8.91
C PHE A 116 6.39 -12.16 -9.32
N SER A 117 6.56 -11.21 -8.40
CA SER A 117 6.27 -9.81 -8.65
C SER A 117 7.55 -9.00 -8.47
N PRO A 118 7.75 -7.89 -9.22
CA PRO A 118 8.92 -7.00 -9.08
C PRO A 118 9.15 -6.52 -7.64
N ARG A 119 8.10 -6.51 -6.82
CA ARG A 119 8.14 -6.17 -5.39
C ARG A 119 9.00 -7.11 -4.55
N LEU A 120 9.12 -8.38 -4.94
CA LEU A 120 9.94 -9.36 -4.21
C LEU A 120 11.45 -9.03 -4.32
N PHE A 121 11.82 -8.32 -5.39
CA PHE A 121 13.19 -7.95 -5.73
C PHE A 121 13.50 -6.50 -5.35
N ALA A 122 12.50 -5.73 -4.92
CA ALA A 122 12.68 -4.36 -4.44
C ALA A 122 13.47 -4.35 -3.12
N ASN A 123 14.54 -3.56 -3.07
CA ASN A 123 15.32 -3.34 -1.85
C ASN A 123 14.45 -2.66 -0.78
N GLU A 124 14.50 -3.17 0.45
CA GLU A 124 13.74 -2.65 1.62
C GLU A 124 14.01 -1.17 1.94
N LYS A 125 15.07 -0.57 1.36
CA LYS A 125 15.39 0.85 1.53
C LYS A 125 14.69 1.77 0.52
N THR A 126 14.17 1.23 -0.59
CA THR A 126 13.38 1.97 -1.59
C THR A 126 11.90 1.60 -1.57
N SER A 127 11.49 0.60 -0.80
CA SER A 127 10.08 0.41 -0.47
C SER A 127 9.68 1.49 0.53
N SER A 128 9.35 2.68 0.02
CA SER A 128 8.31 3.44 0.70
C SER A 128 7.12 2.49 0.91
N ASN A 129 6.51 2.55 2.09
CA ASN A 129 5.32 1.76 2.46
C ASN A 129 4.18 1.85 1.40
N GLU A 130 4.30 2.75 0.42
CA GLU A 130 3.46 3.02 -0.74
C GLU A 130 3.49 1.90 -1.80
N SER A 131 4.64 1.27 -2.05
CA SER A 131 4.77 0.20 -3.05
C SER A 131 4.01 -1.09 -2.70
N GLN A 132 3.62 -1.25 -1.42
CA GLN A 132 2.81 -2.37 -0.92
C GLN A 132 1.30 -2.14 -1.07
N LEU A 133 0.87 -0.92 -1.41
CA LEU A 133 -0.52 -0.50 -1.54
C LEU A 133 -1.01 -0.47 -2.99
N ASP A 134 -0.11 -0.56 -3.97
CA ASP A 134 -0.49 -0.55 -5.38
C ASP A 134 -1.31 -1.79 -5.78
N ILE A 135 -2.45 -1.56 -6.41
CA ILE A 135 -3.31 -2.62 -6.97
C ILE A 135 -2.91 -2.79 -8.42
N ILE A 136 -2.20 -3.89 -8.70
CA ILE A 136 -1.64 -4.21 -10.02
C ILE A 136 -2.66 -4.96 -10.87
N ASP A 137 -3.47 -5.83 -10.25
CA ASP A 137 -4.49 -6.64 -10.91
C ASP A 137 -5.89 -6.14 -10.50
N THR A 138 -6.78 -5.98 -11.48
CA THR A 138 -8.19 -5.62 -11.27
C THR A 138 -9.08 -6.85 -11.06
N ASP A 139 -8.56 -8.04 -11.36
CA ASP A 139 -9.23 -9.33 -11.22
C ASP A 139 -8.77 -9.99 -9.90
N MET A 140 -9.47 -9.65 -8.82
CA MET A 140 -8.99 -9.86 -7.44
C MET A 140 -9.94 -10.74 -6.64
N ASP A 141 -9.42 -11.84 -6.09
CA ASP A 141 -10.17 -12.75 -5.23
C ASP A 141 -10.66 -12.07 -3.93
N LYS A 142 -11.75 -12.59 -3.36
CA LYS A 142 -12.45 -12.11 -2.15
C LYS A 142 -11.51 -11.86 -0.97
N PHE A 143 -10.52 -12.74 -0.77
CA PHE A 143 -9.54 -12.67 0.32
C PHE A 143 -8.42 -11.67 0.03
N ALA A 144 -7.97 -11.61 -1.22
CA ALA A 144 -6.97 -10.64 -1.62
C ALA A 144 -7.49 -9.21 -1.40
N TRP A 145 -8.77 -8.95 -1.73
CA TRP A 145 -9.41 -7.66 -1.46
C TRP A 145 -9.37 -7.26 0.02
N LEU A 146 -9.67 -8.19 0.94
CA LEU A 146 -9.63 -7.93 2.39
C LEU A 146 -8.21 -7.66 2.89
N ASP A 147 -7.22 -8.35 2.33
CA ASP A 147 -5.81 -8.13 2.65
C ASP A 147 -5.34 -6.74 2.22
N TYR A 148 -5.75 -6.26 1.04
CA TYR A 148 -5.49 -4.88 0.62
C TYR A 148 -6.14 -3.89 1.58
N LEU A 149 -7.41 -4.09 1.93
CA LEU A 149 -8.11 -3.22 2.86
C LEU A 149 -7.41 -3.14 4.23
N ARG A 150 -6.96 -4.29 4.77
CA ARG A 150 -6.21 -4.32 6.03
C ARG A 150 -4.91 -3.51 5.94
N ARG A 151 -4.15 -3.66 4.84
CA ARG A 151 -2.91 -2.91 4.61
C ARG A 151 -3.15 -1.40 4.51
N TYR A 152 -4.24 -0.98 3.85
CA TYR A 152 -4.62 0.42 3.78
C TYR A 152 -4.97 1.00 5.16
N ARG A 153 -5.68 0.24 6.01
CA ARG A 153 -5.96 0.63 7.39
C ARG A 153 -4.69 0.73 8.25
N ASP A 154 -3.78 -0.24 8.11
CA ASP A 154 -2.50 -0.23 8.83
C ASP A 154 -1.59 0.92 8.38
N TYR A 155 -1.63 1.27 7.10
CA TYR A 155 -0.90 2.42 6.59
C TYR A 155 -1.52 3.74 7.07
N LEU A 156 -2.85 3.85 7.04
CA LEU A 156 -3.55 5.03 7.54
C LEU A 156 -3.31 5.25 9.02
N SER A 157 -3.32 4.20 9.84
CA SER A 157 -3.04 4.32 11.28
C SER A 157 -1.60 4.81 11.54
N LYS A 158 -0.62 4.23 10.84
CA LYS A 158 0.80 4.68 10.89
C LYS A 158 0.97 6.12 10.41
N LEU A 159 0.30 6.51 9.34
CA LEU A 159 0.29 7.88 8.85
C LEU A 159 -0.35 8.82 9.86
N SER A 160 -1.53 8.50 10.38
CA SER A 160 -2.25 9.31 11.37
C SER A 160 -1.37 9.58 12.60
N SER A 161 -0.67 8.57 13.11
CA SER A 161 0.29 8.74 14.22
C SER A 161 1.48 9.64 13.83
N SER A 162 2.01 9.49 12.61
CA SER A 162 3.20 10.21 12.14
C SER A 162 2.91 11.63 11.62
N VAL A 163 1.67 11.94 11.25
CA VAL A 163 1.22 13.25 10.71
C VAL A 163 1.36 14.38 11.73
N SER A 164 1.41 14.05 13.01
CA SER A 164 1.65 15.00 14.09
C SER A 164 3.07 15.59 14.06
N THR A 165 4.07 14.81 13.64
CA THR A 165 5.50 15.17 13.71
C THR A 165 6.08 15.75 12.42
N TYR A 166 5.38 15.63 11.28
CA TYR A 166 5.90 16.12 10.00
C TYR A 166 6.02 17.64 9.90
N SER A 167 6.94 18.11 9.06
CA SER A 167 7.07 19.53 8.68
C SER A 167 5.94 19.98 7.72
N ILE A 168 5.78 21.28 7.53
CA ILE A 168 4.78 21.88 6.62
C ILE A 168 4.99 21.42 5.17
N THR A 169 6.23 21.35 4.71
CA THR A 169 6.58 20.86 3.35
C THR A 169 6.28 19.38 3.19
N GLN A 170 6.65 18.56 4.18
CA GLN A 170 6.35 17.12 4.20
C GLN A 170 4.84 16.84 4.21
N LYS A 171 4.02 17.73 4.79
CA LYS A 171 2.55 17.61 4.73
C LYS A 171 1.99 17.94 3.35
N ALA A 172 2.58 18.90 2.64
CA ALA A 172 2.20 19.20 1.26
C ALA A 172 2.55 18.03 0.32
N ASP A 173 3.72 17.42 0.52
CA ASP A 173 4.12 16.22 -0.20
C ASP A 173 3.19 15.03 0.10
N LEU A 174 2.80 14.84 1.37
CA LEU A 174 1.83 13.80 1.72
C LEU A 174 0.45 14.03 1.10
N ARG A 175 -0.02 15.28 1.02
CA ARG A 175 -1.30 15.61 0.38
C ARG A 175 -1.30 15.29 -1.11
N SER A 176 -0.26 15.73 -1.83
CA SER A 176 -0.13 15.46 -3.26
C SER A 176 0.00 13.96 -3.54
N ARG A 177 0.70 13.21 -2.69
CA ARG A 177 0.79 11.74 -2.78
C ARG A 177 -0.55 11.06 -2.49
N MET A 178 -1.27 11.54 -1.48
CA MET A 178 -2.55 10.97 -1.07
C MET A 178 -3.64 11.18 -2.12
N SER A 179 -3.68 12.35 -2.76
CA SER A 179 -4.59 12.63 -3.87
C SER A 179 -4.20 11.91 -5.17
N SER A 180 -2.91 11.82 -5.48
CA SER A 180 -2.43 11.24 -6.75
C SER A 180 -2.42 9.71 -6.77
N PHE A 181 -2.25 9.06 -5.62
CA PHE A 181 -1.97 7.61 -5.56
C PHE A 181 -2.95 6.82 -4.69
N LEU A 182 -3.24 7.30 -3.47
CA LEU A 182 -4.04 6.53 -2.51
C LEU A 182 -5.53 6.55 -2.86
N LEU A 183 -6.08 7.73 -3.17
CA LEU A 183 -7.47 7.86 -3.63
C LEU A 183 -7.79 7.00 -4.87
N PRO A 184 -7.03 7.10 -5.99
CA PRO A 184 -7.36 6.31 -7.18
C PRO A 184 -7.21 4.81 -6.96
N ASN A 185 -6.31 4.37 -6.08
CA ASN A 185 -6.20 2.96 -5.75
C ASN A 185 -7.37 2.49 -4.86
N ILE A 186 -7.91 3.33 -3.97
CA ILE A 186 -9.15 3.00 -3.24
C ILE A 186 -10.36 2.95 -4.19
N ASP A 187 -10.40 3.82 -5.21
CA ASP A 187 -11.43 3.76 -6.25
C ASP A 187 -11.31 2.48 -7.08
N LYS A 188 -10.10 2.02 -7.38
CA LYS A 188 -9.88 0.69 -7.96
C LYS A 188 -10.40 -0.44 -7.06
N LEU A 189 -10.19 -0.38 -5.74
CA LEU A 189 -10.77 -1.37 -4.80
C LEU A 189 -12.30 -1.35 -4.81
N ALA A 190 -12.90 -0.17 -4.93
CA ALA A 190 -14.35 -0.03 -5.04
C ALA A 190 -14.86 -0.68 -6.35
N ASN A 191 -14.18 -0.45 -7.47
CA ASN A 191 -14.52 -1.07 -8.75
C ASN A 191 -14.34 -2.60 -8.73
N CYS A 192 -13.29 -3.12 -8.08
CA CYS A 192 -13.13 -4.57 -7.87
C CYS A 192 -14.29 -5.17 -7.06
N LEU A 193 -14.79 -4.44 -6.06
CA LEU A 193 -15.92 -4.86 -5.23
C LEU A 193 -17.21 -4.95 -6.09
N GLU A 194 -17.43 -4.00 -7.00
CA GLU A 194 -18.54 -4.05 -7.97
C GLU A 194 -18.42 -5.23 -8.93
N ASN A 195 -17.22 -5.53 -9.44
CA ASN A 195 -16.99 -6.70 -10.29
C ASN A 195 -17.29 -8.01 -9.55
N LEU A 196 -16.86 -8.13 -8.29
CA LEU A 196 -17.12 -9.31 -7.46
C LEU A 196 -18.61 -9.52 -7.14
N LYS A 197 -19.39 -8.43 -7.08
CA LYS A 197 -20.86 -8.51 -7.00
C LYS A 197 -21.46 -9.04 -8.29
N ASN A 198 -20.98 -8.53 -9.43
CA ASN A 198 -21.46 -8.94 -10.75
C ASN A 198 -21.19 -10.42 -11.02
N GLU A 199 -20.06 -10.95 -10.52
CA GLU A 199 -19.69 -12.36 -10.61
C GLU A 199 -20.39 -13.27 -9.57
N LYS A 200 -21.30 -12.72 -8.74
CA LYS A 200 -22.05 -13.43 -7.68
C LYS A 200 -21.19 -14.14 -6.63
N GLN A 201 -19.93 -13.74 -6.45
CA GLN A 201 -19.05 -14.35 -5.44
C GLN A 201 -19.31 -13.84 -4.02
N ILE A 202 -20.07 -12.75 -3.87
CA ILE A 202 -20.32 -12.06 -2.59
C ILE A 202 -21.82 -11.85 -2.39
N ASP A 203 -22.29 -12.09 -1.18
CA ASP A 203 -23.67 -11.83 -0.77
C ASP A 203 -23.96 -10.32 -0.69
N SER A 204 -25.22 -9.91 -0.90
CA SER A 204 -25.62 -8.50 -0.93
C SER A 204 -25.32 -7.78 0.40
N LYS A 205 -25.46 -8.49 1.53
CA LYS A 205 -25.12 -7.96 2.86
C LYS A 205 -23.60 -7.80 3.05
N GLU A 206 -22.82 -8.73 2.53
CA GLU A 206 -21.35 -8.64 2.61
C GLU A 206 -20.82 -7.53 1.68
N TYR A 207 -21.45 -7.31 0.53
CA TYR A 207 -21.19 -6.16 -0.34
C TYR A 207 -21.37 -4.83 0.39
N GLU A 208 -22.48 -4.65 1.10
CA GLU A 208 -22.78 -3.40 1.83
C GLU A 208 -21.79 -3.15 2.97
N THR A 209 -21.41 -4.18 3.73
CA THR A 209 -20.40 -4.04 4.81
C THR A 209 -19.02 -3.68 4.25
N ARG A 210 -18.63 -4.28 3.12
CA ARG A 210 -17.37 -3.96 2.43
C ARG A 210 -17.41 -2.55 1.82
N LYS A 211 -18.54 -2.15 1.25
CA LYS A 211 -18.75 -0.81 0.70
C LYS A 211 -18.66 0.26 1.80
N SER A 212 -19.37 0.06 2.92
CA SER A 212 -19.28 0.92 4.10
C SER A 212 -17.85 1.01 4.65
N SER A 213 -17.10 -0.10 4.62
CA SER A 213 -15.68 -0.11 5.02
C SER A 213 -14.76 0.71 4.10
N VAL A 214 -15.03 0.72 2.78
CA VAL A 214 -14.32 1.57 1.81
C VAL A 214 -14.70 3.03 1.99
N ASP A 215 -15.99 3.31 2.18
CA ASP A 215 -16.48 4.68 2.39
C ASP A 215 -15.93 5.26 3.69
N SER A 216 -15.87 4.48 4.77
CA SER A 216 -15.18 4.85 6.02
C SER A 216 -13.71 5.16 5.77
N LEU A 217 -12.99 4.35 4.99
CA LEU A 217 -11.60 4.62 4.64
C LEU A 217 -11.45 5.94 3.86
N LYS A 218 -12.30 6.17 2.85
CA LYS A 218 -12.31 7.43 2.10
C LYS A 218 -12.53 8.62 3.03
N ASN A 219 -13.49 8.52 3.95
CA ASN A 219 -13.77 9.55 4.94
C ASN A 219 -12.59 9.79 5.87
N ASP A 220 -11.93 8.74 6.37
CA ASP A 220 -10.74 8.87 7.22
C ASP A 220 -9.59 9.58 6.48
N PHE A 221 -9.40 9.26 5.20
CA PHE A 221 -8.43 9.97 4.35
C PHE A 221 -8.82 11.44 4.17
N LEU A 222 -10.10 11.75 3.91
CA LEU A 222 -10.58 13.14 3.81
C LEU A 222 -10.42 13.91 5.13
N VAL A 223 -10.67 13.27 6.27
CA VAL A 223 -10.43 13.85 7.60
C VAL A 223 -8.95 14.15 7.80
N LEU A 224 -8.04 13.26 7.39
CA LEU A 224 -6.60 13.54 7.47
C LEU A 224 -6.17 14.70 6.55
N LEU A 225 -6.82 14.88 5.40
CA LEU A 225 -6.61 16.05 4.54
C LEU A 225 -7.14 17.34 5.19
N ASN A 226 -8.32 17.27 5.82
CA ASN A 226 -9.08 18.41 6.36
C ASN A 226 -8.71 18.82 7.79
N HIS A 227 -8.25 17.91 8.65
CA HIS A 227 -7.88 18.14 10.06
C HIS A 227 -6.75 19.19 10.24
N ARG A 228 -6.13 19.67 9.15
CA ARG A 228 -5.19 20.81 9.19
C ARG A 228 -5.68 22.10 8.52
N ILE A 229 -6.97 22.21 8.16
CA ILE A 229 -7.58 23.51 7.85
C ILE A 229 -8.00 24.21 9.16
N PHE A 230 -8.28 23.45 10.24
CA PHE A 230 -8.78 23.99 11.52
C PHE A 230 -7.79 24.00 12.69
N THR A 231 -6.48 23.84 12.46
CA THR A 231 -5.52 24.33 13.46
C THR A 231 -5.38 25.84 13.30
N GLN A 232 -6.45 26.55 13.67
CA GLN A 232 -6.35 27.89 14.24
C GLN A 232 -5.24 27.85 15.31
N PRO A 233 -4.40 28.90 15.43
CA PRO A 233 -3.42 29.02 16.49
C PRO A 233 -4.15 29.16 17.83
N SER A 234 -4.53 28.04 18.44
CA SER A 234 -5.11 28.03 19.77
C SER A 234 -4.02 28.45 20.74
N SER A 235 -4.13 29.68 21.22
CA SER A 235 -3.49 30.23 22.41
C SER A 235 -3.53 29.22 23.57
N LYS A 236 -2.46 28.43 23.72
CA LYS A 236 -2.18 27.71 24.96
C LYS A 236 -1.26 28.59 25.80
N LYS A 237 -1.82 29.15 26.87
CA LYS A 237 -1.07 29.78 27.96
C LYS A 237 0.04 28.80 28.42
N PRO A 238 1.31 29.21 28.50
CA PRO A 238 2.33 28.37 29.11
C PRO A 238 2.16 28.46 30.63
N ALA A 239 1.79 27.33 31.23
CA ALA A 239 1.95 27.15 32.66
C ALA A 239 3.45 27.16 32.99
N SER A 240 3.75 27.88 34.06
CA SER A 240 5.05 28.15 34.64
C SER A 240 5.93 26.91 34.83
N SER A 241 7.13 26.96 34.27
CA SER A 241 8.32 26.50 34.97
C SER A 241 9.44 27.51 34.75
N SER A 242 10.11 27.81 35.85
CA SER A 242 11.06 28.89 36.07
C SER A 242 12.28 28.86 35.15
N SER A 243 12.49 29.93 34.39
CA SER A 243 13.82 30.51 34.19
C SER A 243 13.68 31.99 33.88
N ARG A 244 14.17 32.82 34.81
CA ARG A 244 14.30 34.26 34.62
C ARG A 244 15.46 34.49 33.64
N SER A 245 15.19 35.08 32.48
CA SER A 245 16.16 35.95 31.82
C SER A 245 15.42 36.90 30.89
N GLY A 246 15.46 38.19 31.22
CA GLY A 246 14.67 39.23 30.57
C GLY A 246 15.06 39.40 29.10
N ARG A 247 14.06 39.41 28.21
CA ARG A 247 14.21 39.98 26.88
C ARG A 247 13.65 41.40 26.91
N ILE A 248 14.57 42.34 26.77
CA ILE A 248 14.33 43.76 26.57
C ILE A 248 13.98 43.96 25.09
N LEU A 249 12.97 44.76 24.81
CA LEU A 249 12.60 45.16 23.45
C LEU A 249 13.76 45.99 22.86
N GLY A 250 14.46 45.45 21.86
CA GLY A 250 15.58 46.12 21.17
C GLY A 250 16.95 45.43 21.24
N ALA A 251 17.08 44.23 21.82
CA ALA A 251 18.34 43.50 21.81
C ALA A 251 18.50 42.62 20.55
N SER A 252 19.66 42.76 19.91
CA SER A 252 20.08 42.22 18.61
C SER A 252 19.81 40.74 18.39
N GLN A 253 19.00 40.45 17.38
CA GLN A 253 18.76 39.11 16.86
C GLN A 253 19.83 38.75 15.83
N ASP A 254 21.02 38.40 16.31
CA ASP A 254 22.13 37.88 15.48
C ASP A 254 22.20 36.34 15.46
N GLN A 255 21.10 35.67 15.76
CA GLN A 255 21.00 34.22 15.57
C GLN A 255 19.71 33.92 14.81
N PHE A 256 19.89 33.60 13.53
CA PHE A 256 18.90 33.29 12.49
C PHE A 256 18.23 34.52 11.85
N PRO A 257 18.82 35.12 10.80
CA PRO A 257 18.06 36.00 9.91
C PRO A 257 16.90 35.18 9.33
N ALA A 258 15.69 35.74 9.38
CA ALA A 258 14.56 35.18 8.66
C ALA A 258 14.96 35.03 7.19
N THR A 259 14.99 33.79 6.71
CA THR A 259 15.43 33.51 5.34
C THR A 259 14.32 33.98 4.41
N GLU A 260 14.63 34.93 3.54
CA GLU A 260 13.69 35.43 2.55
C GLU A 260 13.27 34.28 1.62
N ASN A 261 11.97 34.15 1.38
CA ASN A 261 11.46 33.14 0.45
C ASN A 261 11.98 33.48 -0.95
N SER A 262 12.34 32.49 -1.77
CA SER A 262 12.80 32.71 -3.17
C SER A 262 11.83 33.53 -4.03
N LYS A 263 10.57 33.65 -3.62
CA LYS A 263 9.53 34.46 -4.26
C LYS A 263 9.47 35.91 -3.78
N THR A 264 10.18 36.29 -2.73
CA THR A 264 10.19 37.64 -2.12
C THR A 264 11.58 38.28 -2.10
N VAL A 265 12.62 37.52 -2.46
CA VAL A 265 14.02 37.98 -2.50
C VAL A 265 14.24 39.10 -3.52
N ASP A 266 13.55 39.05 -4.67
CA ASP A 266 13.77 39.98 -5.77
C ASP A 266 12.77 41.15 -5.82
N LEU A 267 11.79 41.23 -4.90
CA LEU A 267 10.72 42.22 -4.96
C LEU A 267 11.03 43.46 -4.12
N SER A 268 10.73 44.63 -4.68
CA SER A 268 10.78 45.89 -3.92
C SER A 268 9.66 45.95 -2.87
N ASN A 269 9.82 46.75 -1.81
CA ASN A 269 8.81 46.91 -0.75
C ASN A 269 7.39 47.27 -1.27
N LYS A 270 7.31 48.02 -2.37
CA LYS A 270 6.03 48.38 -3.00
C LYS A 270 5.40 47.19 -3.73
N GLU A 271 6.22 46.40 -4.42
CA GLU A 271 5.77 45.19 -5.10
C GLU A 271 5.42 44.07 -4.11
N LEU A 272 6.15 43.97 -2.99
CA LEU A 272 5.85 43.07 -1.89
C LEU A 272 4.49 43.39 -1.26
N LEU A 273 4.18 44.68 -1.03
CA LEU A 273 2.86 45.11 -0.57
C LEU A 273 1.76 44.76 -1.58
N GLY A 274 2.02 44.97 -2.88
CA GLY A 274 1.11 44.58 -3.94
C GLY A 274 0.84 43.07 -3.96
N GLN A 275 1.90 42.27 -3.83
CA GLN A 275 1.81 40.82 -3.73
C GLN A 275 1.03 40.40 -2.48
N GLN A 276 1.26 41.05 -1.34
CA GLN A 276 0.53 40.78 -0.10
C GLN A 276 -0.98 41.04 -0.26
N LEU A 277 -1.36 42.16 -0.88
CA LEU A 277 -2.76 42.47 -1.17
C LEU A 277 -3.39 41.45 -2.11
N GLN A 278 -2.65 40.98 -3.12
CA GLN A 278 -3.11 39.94 -4.03
C GLN A 278 -3.32 38.60 -3.30
N VAL A 279 -2.40 38.21 -2.41
CA VAL A 279 -2.52 37.00 -1.58
C VAL A 279 -3.70 37.09 -0.62
N HIS A 280 -3.95 38.26 -0.03
CA HIS A 280 -5.14 38.45 0.80
C HIS A 280 -6.43 38.31 -0.02
N ARG A 281 -6.46 38.88 -1.23
CA ARG A 281 -7.62 38.75 -2.11
C ARG A 281 -7.90 37.30 -2.51
N SER A 282 -6.86 36.53 -2.86
CA SER A 282 -7.05 35.10 -3.18
C SER A 282 -7.51 34.29 -1.97
N GLN A 283 -7.00 34.61 -0.78
CA GLN A 283 -7.47 33.98 0.47
C GLN A 283 -8.95 34.29 0.74
N ASP A 284 -9.40 35.53 0.52
CA ASP A 284 -10.80 35.90 0.68
C ASP A 284 -11.72 35.20 -0.33
N GLU A 285 -11.25 34.97 -1.56
CA GLU A 285 -11.96 34.18 -2.57
C GLU A 285 -12.08 32.71 -2.15
N GLU A 286 -10.99 32.09 -1.69
CA GLU A 286 -11.00 30.72 -1.15
C GLU A 286 -11.92 30.59 0.08
N LEU A 287 -11.95 31.58 0.97
CA LEU A 287 -12.86 31.60 2.12
C LEU A 287 -14.34 31.65 1.69
N ASN A 288 -14.65 32.36 0.61
CA ASN A 288 -16.01 32.39 0.07
C ASN A 288 -16.43 31.04 -0.52
N GLU A 289 -15.52 30.30 -1.14
CA GLU A 289 -15.78 28.95 -1.62
C GLU A 289 -15.99 27.97 -0.46
N LEU A 290 -15.13 28.04 0.57
CA LEU A 290 -15.29 27.25 1.79
C LEU A 290 -16.63 27.54 2.48
N ARG A 291 -17.06 28.80 2.52
CA ARG A 291 -18.38 29.18 3.05
C ARG A 291 -19.52 28.52 2.29
N LYS A 292 -19.44 28.41 0.96
CA LYS A 292 -20.44 27.69 0.14
C LYS A 292 -20.47 26.20 0.49
N ILE A 293 -19.30 25.58 0.66
CA ILE A 293 -19.18 24.16 1.04
C ILE A 293 -19.78 23.92 2.43
N ILE A 294 -19.45 24.75 3.42
CA ILE A 294 -19.99 24.65 4.79
C ILE A 294 -21.51 24.81 4.78
N ARG A 295 -22.05 25.74 3.97
CA ARG A 295 -23.50 25.90 3.81
C ARG A 295 -24.16 24.63 3.28
N ARG A 296 -23.61 24.03 2.23
CA ARG A 296 -24.10 22.75 1.68
C ARG A 296 -23.96 21.61 2.69
N GLN A 297 -22.85 21.54 3.43
CA GLN A 297 -22.65 20.50 4.44
C GLN A 297 -23.64 20.63 5.60
N ARG A 298 -23.97 21.85 6.01
CA ARG A 298 -25.02 22.10 7.00
C ARG A 298 -26.39 21.64 6.49
N GLU A 299 -26.73 21.96 5.24
CA GLU A 299 -27.98 21.54 4.61
C GLU A 299 -28.08 20.01 4.54
N ILE A 300 -27.01 19.33 4.10
CA ILE A 300 -26.94 17.86 4.11
C ILE A 300 -27.11 17.32 5.55
N GLY A 301 -26.49 17.96 6.55
CA GLY A 301 -26.62 17.56 7.95
C GLY A 301 -28.04 17.73 8.51
N GLU A 302 -28.74 18.78 8.11
CA GLU A 302 -30.15 18.99 8.47
C GLU A 302 -31.04 17.92 7.83
N VAL A 303 -30.83 17.59 6.54
CA VAL A 303 -31.57 16.52 5.84
C VAL A 303 -31.28 15.13 6.41
N ILE A 304 -30.01 14.81 6.71
CA ILE A 304 -29.66 13.53 7.33
C ILE A 304 -30.33 13.42 8.71
N LYS A 305 -30.35 14.50 9.48
CA LYS A 305 -31.01 14.50 10.78
C LYS A 305 -32.50 14.20 10.65
N THR A 306 -33.21 14.86 9.73
CA THR A 306 -34.64 14.59 9.53
C THR A 306 -34.89 13.16 9.07
N GLU A 307 -34.07 12.63 8.15
CA GLU A 307 -34.18 11.24 7.71
C GLU A 307 -33.92 10.24 8.85
N VAL A 308 -32.92 10.50 9.70
CA VAL A 308 -32.64 9.64 10.86
C VAL A 308 -33.76 9.73 11.90
N ASP A 309 -34.32 10.92 12.13
CA ASP A 309 -35.45 11.11 13.04
C ASP A 309 -36.69 10.35 12.52
N GLU A 310 -36.98 10.41 11.22
CA GLU A 310 -38.05 9.63 10.56
C GLU A 310 -37.79 8.11 10.66
N GLN A 311 -36.56 7.66 10.41
CA GLN A 311 -36.19 6.25 10.55
C GLN A 311 -36.30 5.76 12.00
N ASN A 312 -35.99 6.59 12.98
CA ASN A 312 -36.17 6.24 14.39
C ASN A 312 -37.65 6.07 14.74
N GLU A 313 -38.52 6.95 14.25
CA GLU A 313 -39.98 6.80 14.43
C GLU A 313 -40.49 5.49 13.79
N LEU A 314 -40.01 5.15 12.59
CA LEU A 314 -40.33 3.88 11.94
C LEU A 314 -39.82 2.65 12.71
N LEU A 315 -38.61 2.74 13.28
CA LEU A 315 -38.04 1.66 14.10
C LEU A 315 -38.79 1.47 15.41
N ASP A 316 -39.23 2.56 16.04
CA ASP A 316 -40.05 2.49 17.25
C ASP A 316 -41.41 1.83 16.96
N GLY A 317 -42.06 2.21 15.85
CA GLY A 317 -43.31 1.56 15.39
C GLY A 317 -43.11 0.07 15.06
N PHE A 318 -42.00 -0.29 14.40
CA PHE A 318 -41.65 -1.68 14.16
C PHE A 318 -41.42 -2.46 15.47
N ASN A 319 -40.77 -1.84 16.45
CA ASN A 319 -40.53 -2.47 17.74
C ASN A 319 -41.85 -2.72 18.49
N GLU A 320 -42.81 -1.79 18.44
CA GLU A 320 -44.15 -1.99 18.99
C GLU A 320 -44.89 -3.15 18.30
N ASP A 321 -44.81 -3.24 16.97
CA ASP A 321 -45.42 -4.34 16.20
C ASP A 321 -44.77 -5.70 16.52
N VAL A 322 -43.46 -5.73 16.74
CA VAL A 322 -42.74 -6.92 17.19
C VAL A 322 -43.16 -7.32 18.60
N GLU A 323 -43.28 -6.37 19.53
CA GLU A 323 -43.79 -6.62 20.88
C GLU A 323 -45.22 -7.16 20.86
N ARG A 324 -46.10 -6.54 20.07
CA ARG A 324 -47.49 -7.00 19.89
C ARG A 324 -47.56 -8.41 19.32
N THR A 325 -46.72 -8.70 18.33
CA THR A 325 -46.62 -10.04 17.74
C THR A 325 -46.07 -11.04 18.74
N GLY A 326 -45.06 -10.65 19.54
CA GLY A 326 -44.51 -11.43 20.64
C GLY A 326 -45.55 -11.77 21.70
N GLN A 327 -46.39 -10.79 22.09
CA GLN A 327 -47.48 -11.00 23.05
C GLN A 327 -48.55 -11.95 22.47
N LYS A 328 -48.94 -11.79 21.20
CA LYS A 328 -49.89 -12.69 20.53
C LYS A 328 -49.34 -14.13 20.45
N LEU A 329 -48.06 -14.28 20.08
CA LEU A 329 -47.39 -15.57 20.03
C LEU A 329 -47.30 -16.20 21.42
N HIS A 330 -47.01 -15.41 22.45
CA HIS A 330 -46.97 -15.89 23.83
C HIS A 330 -48.35 -16.36 24.31
N LYS A 331 -49.43 -15.63 24.00
CA LYS A 331 -50.81 -16.07 24.29
C LYS A 331 -51.15 -17.36 23.56
N ALA A 332 -50.89 -17.41 22.24
CA ALA A 332 -51.12 -18.62 21.44
C ALA A 332 -50.34 -19.83 21.98
N ARG A 333 -49.09 -19.62 22.43
CA ARG A 333 -48.27 -20.66 23.05
C ARG A 333 -48.84 -21.12 24.40
N GLN A 334 -49.39 -20.21 25.19
CA GLN A 334 -50.03 -20.55 26.47
C GLN A 334 -51.32 -21.34 26.26
N ASP A 335 -52.12 -20.96 25.26
CA ASP A 335 -53.35 -21.68 24.91
C ASP A 335 -53.04 -23.08 24.35
N ALA A 336 -52.02 -23.21 23.50
CA ALA A 336 -51.55 -24.51 23.02
C ALA A 336 -51.10 -25.44 24.16
N LYS A 337 -50.45 -24.89 25.20
CA LYS A 337 -50.05 -25.64 26.40
C LYS A 337 -51.25 -26.06 27.29
N ARG A 338 -52.43 -25.43 27.14
CA ARG A 338 -53.63 -25.81 27.90
C ARG A 338 -54.46 -26.89 27.19
N ILE A 339 -54.26 -27.05 25.88
CA ILE A 339 -54.99 -28.00 25.03
C ILE A 339 -54.24 -29.35 24.93
N LEU A 340 -52.92 -29.34 25.11
CA LEU A 340 -52.08 -30.52 25.37
C LEU A 340 -52.00 -30.82 26.87
#